data_AF-A0A067K1I6-F1
#
_entry.id   AF-A0A067K1I6-F1
#
_cell.length_a   1.000
_cell.length_b   1.000
_cell.length_c   1.000
_cell.angle_alpha   90.00
_cell.angle_beta   90.00
_cell.angle_gamma   90.00
#
_symmetry.space_group_name_H-M   'P 1'
#
loop_
_entity.id
_entity.type
_entity.pdbx_description
1 polymer ?
#
loop_
_entity_poly.entity_id
_entity_poly.type
_entity_poly.pdbx_seq_one_letter_code
_entity_poly.pdbx_strand_id
1 'polypeptide(L)'
;MDDPWSGSIWVRTKCTSNDTYYFSCETGDCGSGERDCQGPPPVYPVTLLNFNISQNAVSYELSLVHGHNIAVQIRPDGGSLVDGGSGPCPIVECIGDISNVCPASLVVKNKDGVYVGCNNPCDVLNDPNYCRANDISTRFKQLCSSAHTYPGDNSPPIYKCSGATRPMD
;
A
#
# COMPACT_ATOMS: atom_id res chain seq x y z
N MET A 1 19.64 -5.51 12.94
CA MET A 1 19.61 -4.18 12.31
C MET A 1 19.60 -3.20 13.47
N ASP A 2 20.59 -2.32 13.57
CA ASP A 2 20.78 -1.52 14.79
C ASP A 2 19.82 -0.32 14.88
N ASP A 3 19.19 0.08 13.78
CA ASP A 3 18.19 1.15 13.76
C ASP A 3 16.77 0.59 13.58
N PRO A 4 15.88 0.70 14.58
CA PRO A 4 14.47 0.38 14.41
C PRO A 4 13.82 1.39 13.47
N TRP A 5 12.92 0.92 12.61
CA TRP A 5 12.19 1.77 11.67
C TRP A 5 10.74 1.33 11.56
N SER A 6 9.81 2.27 11.53
CA SER A 6 8.40 2.00 11.26
C SER A 6 7.91 3.02 10.27
N GLY A 7 7.23 2.56 9.22
CA GLY A 7 6.73 3.46 8.19
C GLY A 7 6.06 2.75 7.04
N SER A 8 5.67 3.55 6.06
CA SER A 8 4.99 3.12 4.86
C SER A 8 5.82 3.47 3.64
N ILE A 9 5.81 2.58 2.66
CA ILE A 9 6.31 2.82 1.31
C ILE A 9 5.10 2.83 0.37
N TRP A 10 5.11 3.74 -0.60
CA TRP A 10 4.14 3.80 -1.68
C TRP A 10 4.85 4.16 -2.99
N VAL A 11 4.14 3.98 -4.11
CA VAL A 11 4.68 4.26 -5.43
C VAL A 11 3.92 5.41 -6.05
N ARG A 12 4.68 6.39 -6.57
CA ARG A 12 4.17 7.48 -7.39
C ARG A 12 4.17 7.09 -8.86
N THR A 13 3.13 7.46 -9.60
CA THR A 13 3.03 7.11 -11.03
C THR A 13 2.90 8.34 -11.92
N LYS A 14 3.44 8.22 -13.14
CA LYS A 14 3.42 9.24 -14.20
C LYS A 14 3.82 10.63 -13.68
N CYS A 15 5.02 10.71 -13.14
CA CYS A 15 5.56 11.94 -12.61
C CYS A 15 6.30 12.77 -13.66
N THR A 16 6.22 14.09 -13.54
CA THR A 16 6.94 15.03 -14.38
C THR A 16 7.41 16.24 -13.57
N SER A 17 8.48 16.88 -14.06
CA SER A 17 8.85 18.24 -13.65
C SER A 17 8.33 19.22 -14.69
N ASN A 18 7.80 20.36 -14.26
CA ASN A 18 7.50 21.47 -15.17
C ASN A 18 8.72 22.38 -15.38
N ASP A 19 8.55 23.47 -16.13
CA ASP A 19 9.63 24.43 -16.45
C ASP A 19 10.19 25.17 -15.21
N THR A 20 9.46 25.15 -14.08
CA THR A 20 9.92 25.72 -12.80
C THR A 20 10.57 24.66 -11.90
N TYR A 21 10.91 23.49 -12.44
CA TYR A 21 11.41 22.31 -11.73
C TYR A 21 10.44 21.71 -10.69
N TYR A 22 9.19 22.17 -10.65
CA TYR A 22 8.18 21.63 -9.75
C TYR A 22 7.80 20.22 -10.19
N PHE A 23 8.10 19.24 -9.34
CA PHE A 23 7.83 17.83 -9.54
C PHE A 23 6.44 17.45 -9.02
N SER A 24 5.65 16.80 -9.87
CA SER A 24 4.34 16.26 -9.47
C SER A 24 4.01 14.95 -10.20
N CYS A 25 3.08 14.17 -9.63
CA CYS A 25 2.66 12.86 -10.13
C CYS A 25 1.14 12.75 -10.29
N GLU A 26 0.66 11.88 -11.20
CA GLU A 26 -0.78 11.63 -11.36
C GLU A 26 -1.39 10.90 -10.16
N THR A 27 -0.63 9.99 -9.53
CA THR A 27 -1.05 9.31 -8.29
C THR A 27 0.08 9.21 -7.28
N GLY A 28 -0.30 9.22 -6.00
CA GLY A 28 0.61 9.11 -4.86
C GLY A 28 1.54 10.31 -4.66
N ASP A 29 1.28 11.42 -5.33
CA ASP A 29 2.04 12.66 -5.17
C ASP A 29 2.09 13.07 -3.69
N CYS A 30 3.22 13.55 -3.21
CA CYS A 30 3.36 13.96 -1.81
C CYS A 30 3.32 15.49 -1.63
N GLY A 31 3.00 16.24 -2.69
CA GLY A 31 2.76 17.68 -2.62
C GLY A 31 3.99 18.54 -2.28
N SER A 32 5.18 17.94 -2.15
CA SER A 32 6.42 18.67 -1.85
C SER A 32 6.88 19.56 -3.00
N GLY A 33 6.43 19.28 -4.22
CA GLY A 33 6.98 19.89 -5.43
C GLY A 33 8.37 19.36 -5.79
N GLU A 34 8.86 18.35 -5.08
CA GLU A 34 10.20 17.79 -5.18
C GLU A 34 10.15 16.27 -5.35
N ARG A 35 11.25 15.69 -5.85
CA ARG A 35 11.35 14.23 -5.92
C ARG A 35 11.38 13.59 -4.54
N ASP A 36 12.05 14.23 -3.58
CA ASP A 36 11.98 13.80 -2.19
C ASP A 36 10.69 14.32 -1.56
N CYS A 37 9.98 13.45 -0.86
CA CYS A 37 8.76 13.86 -0.18
C CYS A 37 9.07 14.72 1.04
N GLN A 38 10.16 14.49 1.78
CA GLN A 38 10.49 15.28 2.98
C GLN A 38 9.42 15.24 4.09
N GLY A 39 8.59 14.19 4.14
CA GLY A 39 7.67 13.91 5.25
C GLY A 39 6.15 14.02 5.03
N PRO A 40 5.59 14.81 4.08
CA PRO A 40 4.16 14.80 3.81
C PRO A 40 3.67 13.40 3.36
N PRO A 41 2.44 13.04 3.73
CA PRO A 41 1.84 11.81 3.25
C PRO A 41 1.51 11.90 1.75
N PRO A 42 1.32 10.76 1.07
CA PRO A 42 0.79 10.76 -0.28
C PRO A 42 -0.63 11.32 -0.35
N VAL A 43 -0.95 11.93 -1.50
CA VAL A 43 -2.31 12.17 -1.96
C VAL A 43 -2.91 10.83 -2.42
N TYR A 44 -4.06 10.50 -1.86
CA TYR A 44 -4.78 9.25 -2.15
C TYR A 44 -5.47 9.32 -3.52
N PRO A 45 -5.64 8.18 -4.21
CA PRO A 45 -5.44 6.82 -3.72
C PRO A 45 -4.00 6.32 -3.84
N VAL A 46 -3.56 5.53 -2.86
CA VAL A 46 -2.28 4.81 -2.90
C VAL A 46 -2.40 3.41 -2.32
N THR A 47 -1.72 2.47 -2.97
CA THR A 47 -1.42 1.18 -2.35
C THR A 47 -0.22 1.33 -1.42
N LEU A 48 -0.38 0.95 -0.16
CA LEU A 48 0.65 1.07 0.87
C LEU A 48 1.33 -0.28 1.16
N LEU A 49 2.62 -0.19 1.43
CA LEU A 49 3.47 -1.27 1.92
C LEU A 49 3.96 -0.83 3.30
N ASN A 50 3.40 -1.38 4.37
CA ASN A 50 3.75 -0.97 5.73
C ASN A 50 4.77 -1.92 6.32
N PHE A 51 5.71 -1.37 7.07
CA PHE A 51 6.80 -2.11 7.69
C PHE A 51 7.04 -1.63 9.11
N ASN A 52 7.42 -2.58 9.96
CA ASN A 52 7.99 -2.32 11.27
C ASN A 52 9.23 -3.20 11.45
N ILE A 53 10.39 -2.59 11.52
CA ILE A 53 11.69 -3.22 11.72
C ILE A 53 12.08 -3.03 13.18
N SER A 54 12.26 -4.13 13.90
CA SER A 54 12.63 -4.13 15.31
C SER A 54 13.65 -5.23 15.60
N GLN A 55 14.86 -4.83 16.02
CA GLN A 55 15.97 -5.71 16.38
C GLN A 55 16.34 -6.72 15.27
N ASN A 56 15.79 -7.94 15.37
CA ASN A 56 16.04 -9.07 14.49
C ASN A 56 14.79 -9.51 13.71
N ALA A 57 13.70 -8.77 13.79
CA ALA A 57 12.45 -9.08 13.11
C ALA A 57 11.90 -7.90 12.30
N VAL A 58 11.19 -8.23 11.22
CA VAL A 58 10.46 -7.29 10.36
C VAL A 58 9.01 -7.75 10.29
N SER A 59 8.11 -6.89 10.73
CA SER A 59 6.69 -7.02 10.43
C SER A 59 6.36 -6.27 9.14
N TYR A 60 5.48 -6.85 8.31
CA TYR A 60 5.05 -6.22 7.07
C TYR A 60 3.61 -6.57 6.72
N GLU A 61 2.96 -5.65 6.03
CA GLU A 61 1.63 -5.81 5.46
C GLU A 61 1.49 -4.99 4.18
N LEU A 62 0.49 -5.34 3.37
CA LEU A 62 0.05 -4.56 2.23
C LEU A 62 -1.32 -3.98 2.57
N SER A 63 -1.55 -2.70 2.28
CA SER A 63 -2.77 -2.02 2.65
C SER A 63 -3.37 -1.21 1.49
N LEU A 64 -4.68 -1.38 1.32
CA LEU A 64 -5.57 -0.60 0.45
C LEU A 64 -6.52 0.28 1.28
N VAL A 65 -6.22 0.53 2.56
CA VAL A 65 -7.02 1.43 3.40
C VAL A 65 -7.09 2.85 2.83
N HIS A 66 -6.08 3.23 2.03
CA HIS A 66 -6.02 4.50 1.29
C HIS A 66 -6.17 4.32 -0.23
N GLY A 67 -6.81 3.23 -0.65
CA GLY A 67 -7.16 2.95 -2.04
C GLY A 67 -6.11 2.12 -2.78
N HIS A 68 -6.23 2.12 -4.12
CA HIS A 68 -5.34 1.39 -5.01
C HIS A 68 -4.93 2.27 -6.19
N ASN A 69 -3.63 2.33 -6.48
CA ASN A 69 -3.10 2.99 -7.68
C ASN A 69 -2.22 2.07 -8.54
N ILE A 70 -1.54 1.09 -7.94
CA ILE A 70 -0.63 0.21 -8.66
C ILE A 70 -0.48 -1.15 -7.98
N ALA A 71 -0.26 -2.18 -8.80
CA ALA A 71 0.05 -3.52 -8.32
C ALA A 71 1.43 -3.57 -7.64
N VAL A 72 1.49 -4.22 -6.48
CA VAL A 72 2.72 -4.33 -5.68
C VAL A 72 2.83 -5.71 -5.01
N GLN A 73 4.06 -6.08 -4.65
CA GLN A 73 4.39 -7.31 -3.93
C GLN A 73 5.51 -7.01 -2.91
N ILE A 74 5.36 -7.55 -1.69
CA ILE A 74 6.47 -7.72 -0.74
C ILE A 74 6.87 -9.18 -0.81
N ARG A 75 8.11 -9.43 -1.23
CA ARG A 75 8.72 -10.76 -1.23
C ARG A 75 9.93 -10.77 -0.30
N PRO A 76 9.80 -11.37 0.89
CA PRO A 76 10.94 -11.60 1.77
C PRO A 76 12.00 -12.47 1.08
N ASP A 77 13.27 -12.10 1.26
CA ASP A 77 14.41 -12.92 0.84
C ASP A 77 14.98 -13.66 2.06
N GLY A 78 14.62 -14.94 2.18
CA GLY A 78 14.93 -15.76 3.36
C GLY A 78 14.10 -15.40 4.60
N GLY A 79 14.62 -15.79 5.77
CA GLY A 79 13.97 -15.61 7.06
C GLY A 79 12.86 -16.63 7.35
N SER A 80 12.28 -16.53 8.55
CA SER A 80 11.21 -17.40 9.01
C SER A 80 10.19 -16.65 9.86
N LEU A 81 8.94 -17.11 9.84
CA LEU A 81 7.86 -16.56 10.65
C LEU A 81 8.18 -16.66 12.15
N VAL A 82 7.90 -15.59 12.90
CA VAL A 82 8.18 -15.49 14.35
C VAL A 82 6.94 -15.79 15.20
N ASP A 83 5.80 -15.22 14.82
CA ASP A 83 4.56 -15.26 15.61
C ASP A 83 3.45 -15.93 14.79
N GLY A 84 2.97 -17.09 15.22
CA GLY A 84 1.78 -17.75 14.63
C GLY A 84 2.03 -18.80 13.54
N GLY A 85 3.27 -19.25 13.31
CA GLY A 85 3.54 -20.34 12.36
C GLY A 85 4.99 -20.80 12.33
N SER A 86 5.25 -21.83 11.52
CA SER A 86 6.59 -22.30 11.14
C SER A 86 6.74 -22.23 9.63
N GLY A 87 7.97 -21.99 9.15
CA GLY A 87 8.27 -21.99 7.72
C GLY A 87 8.65 -20.61 7.16
N PRO A 88 8.73 -20.51 5.82
CA PRO A 88 9.22 -19.33 5.14
C PRO A 88 8.30 -18.13 5.34
N CYS A 89 8.89 -16.95 5.25
CA CYS A 89 8.19 -15.70 5.26
C CYS A 89 7.24 -15.58 4.05
N PRO A 90 5.93 -15.34 4.28
CA PRO A 90 4.95 -15.32 3.20
C PRO A 90 5.14 -14.12 2.28
N ILE A 91 4.76 -14.31 1.02
CA ILE A 91 4.62 -13.23 0.06
C ILE A 91 3.27 -12.54 0.32
N VAL A 92 3.27 -11.22 0.36
CA VAL A 92 2.02 -10.42 0.33
C VAL A 92 1.97 -9.58 -0.93
N GLU A 93 0.83 -9.62 -1.61
CA GLU A 93 0.68 -8.96 -2.90
C GLU A 93 -0.74 -8.45 -3.14
N CYS A 94 -0.83 -7.50 -4.06
CA CYS A 94 -2.08 -7.04 -4.63
C CYS A 94 -1.79 -6.81 -6.11
N ILE A 95 -1.99 -7.85 -6.90
CA ILE A 95 -1.75 -7.85 -8.35
C ILE A 95 -3.06 -7.99 -9.14
N GLY A 96 -4.20 -8.13 -8.45
CA GLY A 96 -5.51 -8.17 -9.05
C GLY A 96 -5.91 -6.81 -9.63
N ASP A 97 -6.67 -6.84 -10.73
CA ASP A 97 -7.13 -5.64 -11.40
C ASP A 97 -8.33 -5.00 -10.68
N ILE A 98 -8.03 -4.12 -9.71
CA ILE A 98 -9.02 -3.38 -8.92
C ILE A 98 -9.96 -2.54 -9.78
N SER A 99 -9.59 -2.17 -11.01
CA SER A 99 -10.45 -1.37 -11.87
C SER A 99 -11.79 -2.05 -12.19
N ASN A 100 -11.82 -3.40 -12.23
CA ASN A 100 -13.02 -4.19 -12.51
C ASN A 100 -14.06 -4.18 -11.39
N VAL A 101 -13.64 -3.88 -10.16
CA VAL A 101 -14.54 -3.85 -8.98
C VAL A 101 -14.67 -2.46 -8.38
N CYS A 102 -13.97 -1.47 -8.92
CA CYS A 102 -14.00 -0.09 -8.47
C CYS A 102 -15.36 0.55 -8.80
N PRO A 103 -16.17 0.93 -7.81
CA PRO A 103 -17.41 1.67 -8.05
C PRO A 103 -17.14 2.98 -8.79
N ALA A 104 -18.04 3.38 -9.68
CA ALA A 104 -17.88 4.60 -10.48
C ALA A 104 -17.66 5.87 -9.63
N SER A 105 -18.23 5.93 -8.42
CA SER A 105 -18.04 7.05 -7.47
C SER A 105 -16.65 7.10 -6.83
N LEU A 106 -15.85 6.03 -6.94
CA LEU A 106 -14.51 5.92 -6.35
C LEU A 106 -13.40 5.91 -7.41
N VAL A 107 -13.76 5.86 -8.69
CA VAL A 107 -12.81 5.89 -9.80
C VAL A 107 -12.09 7.23 -9.85
N VAL A 108 -10.76 7.19 -9.88
CA VAL A 108 -9.91 8.36 -10.12
C VAL A 108 -9.43 8.33 -11.56
N LYS A 109 -9.56 9.47 -12.23
CA LYS A 109 -9.13 9.66 -13.62
C LYS A 109 -8.13 10.81 -13.72
N ASN A 110 -7.17 10.69 -14.62
CA ASN A 110 -6.29 11.80 -14.98
C ASN A 110 -7.01 12.84 -15.87
N LYS A 111 -6.28 13.87 -16.30
CA LYS A 111 -6.80 14.96 -17.13
C LYS A 111 -7.34 14.49 -18.49
N ASP A 112 -6.84 13.36 -19.00
CA ASP A 112 -7.28 12.76 -20.26
C ASP A 112 -8.48 11.81 -20.06
N GLY A 113 -9.01 11.70 -18.84
CA GLY A 113 -10.12 10.80 -18.52
C GLY A 113 -9.72 9.32 -18.36
N VAL A 114 -8.41 9.03 -18.34
CA VAL A 114 -7.87 7.67 -18.18
C VAL A 114 -7.90 7.29 -16.71
N TYR A 115 -8.35 6.06 -16.41
CA TYR A 115 -8.31 5.49 -15.05
C TYR A 115 -6.88 5.48 -14.52
N VAL A 116 -6.68 5.96 -13.30
CA VAL A 116 -5.38 5.95 -12.61
C VAL A 116 -5.41 5.32 -11.23
N GLY A 117 -6.59 5.07 -10.68
CA GLY A 117 -6.73 4.42 -9.38
C GLY A 117 -8.16 4.34 -8.90
N CYS A 118 -8.33 3.71 -7.73
CA CYS A 118 -9.59 3.59 -7.02
C CYS A 118 -9.42 4.10 -5.59
N ASN A 119 -10.25 5.06 -5.19
CA ASN A 119 -10.31 5.51 -3.81
C ASN A 119 -10.83 4.42 -2.88
N ASN A 120 -10.36 4.43 -1.63
CA ASN A 120 -11.08 3.77 -0.56
C ASN A 120 -12.29 4.66 -0.20
N PRO A 121 -13.50 4.11 -0.03
CA PRO A 121 -14.66 4.93 0.32
C PRO A 121 -14.53 5.62 1.68
N CYS A 122 -13.72 5.08 2.60
CA CYS A 122 -13.46 5.72 3.90
C CYS A 122 -12.83 7.12 3.74
N ASP A 123 -11.95 7.30 2.76
CA ASP A 123 -11.24 8.58 2.56
C ASP A 123 -12.10 9.67 1.92
N VAL A 124 -13.09 9.29 1.11
CA VAL A 124 -13.79 10.24 0.21
C VAL A 124 -15.28 10.42 0.50
N LEU A 125 -15.93 9.47 1.19
CA LEU A 125 -17.39 9.52 1.41
C LEU A 125 -17.80 10.12 2.77
N ASN A 126 -16.86 10.34 3.70
CA ASN A 126 -17.12 10.87 5.04
C ASN A 126 -18.22 10.13 5.83
N ASP A 127 -18.46 8.85 5.52
CA ASP A 127 -19.40 8.00 6.24
C ASP A 127 -18.63 6.90 6.98
N PRO A 128 -18.69 6.84 8.33
CA PRO A 128 -18.03 5.82 9.14
C PRO A 128 -18.38 4.38 8.78
N ASN A 129 -19.51 4.15 8.11
CA ASN A 129 -19.90 2.83 7.62
C ASN A 129 -18.93 2.30 6.55
N TYR A 130 -18.22 3.17 5.84
CA TYR A 130 -17.19 2.80 4.87
C TYR A 130 -15.80 2.63 5.48
N CYS A 131 -15.58 3.04 6.73
CA CYS A 131 -14.33 2.88 7.46
C CYS A 131 -14.25 1.57 8.27
N ARG A 132 -15.05 0.57 7.86
CA ARG A 132 -15.10 -0.79 8.40
C ARG A 132 -15.47 -1.77 7.29
N ALA A 133 -15.55 -3.05 7.61
CA ALA A 133 -16.01 -4.07 6.67
C ALA A 133 -17.35 -3.68 6.01
N ASN A 134 -17.33 -3.65 4.68
CA ASN A 134 -18.46 -3.32 3.80
C ASN A 134 -18.27 -3.99 2.43
N ASP A 135 -19.30 -3.97 1.58
CA ASP A 135 -19.29 -4.62 0.27
C ASP A 135 -18.11 -4.22 -0.64
N ILE A 136 -17.68 -2.95 -0.59
CA ILE A 136 -16.56 -2.45 -1.40
C ILE A 136 -15.25 -3.03 -0.88
N SER A 137 -15.03 -2.98 0.43
CA SER A 137 -13.84 -3.60 1.04
C SER A 137 -13.76 -5.11 0.78
N THR A 138 -14.91 -5.81 0.79
CA THR A 138 -14.99 -7.24 0.45
C THR A 138 -14.61 -7.50 -1.00
N ARG A 139 -15.03 -6.65 -1.94
CA ARG A 139 -14.62 -6.76 -3.35
C ARG A 139 -13.12 -6.52 -3.55
N PHE A 140 -12.55 -5.53 -2.85
CA PHE A 140 -11.09 -5.32 -2.88
C PHE A 140 -10.36 -6.54 -2.32
N LYS A 141 -10.87 -7.13 -1.23
CA LYS A 141 -10.31 -8.35 -0.63
C LYS A 141 -10.32 -9.55 -1.57
N GLN A 142 -11.36 -9.70 -2.38
CA GLN A 142 -11.47 -10.80 -3.35
C GLN A 142 -10.36 -10.77 -4.39
N LEU A 143 -9.90 -9.58 -4.80
CA LEU A 143 -8.81 -9.42 -5.76
C LEU A 143 -7.43 -9.36 -5.09
N CYS A 144 -7.37 -8.88 -3.86
CA CYS A 144 -6.14 -8.70 -3.09
C CYS A 144 -6.28 -9.32 -1.70
N SER A 145 -6.29 -10.65 -1.64
CA SER A 145 -6.56 -11.40 -0.41
C SER A 145 -5.53 -11.17 0.70
N SER A 146 -4.29 -10.79 0.34
CA SER A 146 -3.22 -10.45 1.29
C SER A 146 -3.19 -8.98 1.71
N ALA A 147 -4.11 -8.14 1.23
CA ALA A 147 -4.13 -6.72 1.51
C ALA A 147 -5.15 -6.36 2.59
N HIS A 148 -4.85 -5.49 3.55
CA HIS A 148 -5.86 -4.89 4.43
C HIS A 148 -6.68 -3.83 3.68
N THR A 149 -8.00 -3.88 3.78
CA THR A 149 -8.91 -3.14 2.87
C THR A 149 -9.73 -2.05 3.54
N TYR A 150 -9.70 -1.97 4.87
CA TYR A 150 -10.36 -0.93 5.65
C TYR A 150 -9.62 -0.75 7.00
N PRO A 151 -9.81 0.38 7.70
CA PRO A 151 -9.22 0.58 9.02
C PRO A 151 -9.64 -0.49 10.03
N GLY A 152 -8.66 -1.20 10.62
CA GLY A 152 -8.92 -2.29 11.57
C GLY A 152 -9.24 -3.63 10.91
N ASP A 153 -9.03 -3.76 9.60
CA ASP A 153 -8.96 -5.07 8.94
C ASP A 153 -7.77 -5.86 9.51
N ASN A 154 -8.05 -7.06 10.01
CA ASN A 154 -7.07 -7.92 10.68
C ASN A 154 -6.88 -9.27 9.95
N SER A 155 -7.35 -9.35 8.70
CA SER A 155 -7.20 -10.52 7.84
C SER A 155 -6.55 -10.08 6.52
N PRO A 156 -5.39 -10.61 6.11
CA PRO A 156 -4.58 -11.60 6.82
C PRO A 156 -3.98 -11.01 8.11
N PRO A 157 -3.42 -11.84 9.01
CA PRO A 157 -2.57 -11.32 10.08
C PRO A 157 -1.40 -10.53 9.51
N ILE A 158 -0.90 -9.55 10.28
CA ILE A 158 0.38 -8.90 9.99
C ILE A 158 1.49 -9.95 10.17
N TYR A 159 2.24 -10.20 9.12
CA TYR A 159 3.32 -11.18 9.17
C TYR A 159 4.54 -10.58 9.82
N LYS A 160 5.24 -11.39 10.61
CA LYS A 160 6.49 -11.02 11.26
C LYS A 160 7.56 -12.06 11.02
N CYS A 161 8.70 -11.61 10.55
CA CYS A 161 9.77 -12.45 10.03
C CYS A 161 11.11 -12.11 10.66
N SER A 162 11.90 -13.12 11.02
CA SER A 162 13.25 -12.94 11.54
C SER A 162 14.27 -13.81 10.80
N GLY A 163 15.56 -13.50 10.98
CA GLY A 163 16.65 -14.36 10.50
C GLY A 163 16.89 -14.31 8.99
N ALA A 164 16.37 -13.31 8.28
CA ALA A 164 16.77 -13.04 6.90
C ALA A 164 18.21 -12.51 6.90
N THR A 165 19.11 -13.22 6.22
CA THR A 165 20.47 -12.77 5.96
C THR A 165 20.58 -12.38 4.50
N ARG A 166 21.13 -11.19 4.21
CA ARG A 166 21.49 -10.81 2.85
C ARG A 166 22.47 -11.85 2.29
N PRO A 167 22.25 -12.43 1.10
CA PRO A 167 23.27 -13.23 0.43
C PRO A 167 24.56 -12.39 0.33
N MET A 168 25.66 -12.92 0.86
CA MET A 168 26.98 -12.38 0.55
C MET A 168 27.26 -12.75 -0.91
N ASP A 169 27.02 -11.82 -1.83
CA ASP A 169 27.59 -11.88 -3.18
C ASP A 169 29.11 -11.64 -3.11
#